data_AF-A0A7V1LST5-F1
#
_entry.id   AF-A0A7V1LST5-F1
#
_cell.length_a   1.000
_cell.length_b   1.000
_cell.length_c   1.000
_cell.angle_alpha   90.00
_cell.angle_beta   90.00
_cell.angle_gamma   90.00
#
_symmetry.space_group_name_H-M   'P 1'
#
loop_
_entity.id
_entity.type
_entity.pdbx_description
1 polymer ?
#
loop_
_entity_poly.entity_id
_entity_poly.type
_entity_poly.pdbx_seq_one_letter_code
_entity_poly.pdbx_strand_id
1 'polypeptide(L)'
;MKTLNNKVMGDDGEIEVMELVKCPNCNKDLMLLPNGYPLYDIQCKACNFRAQIKTNNIKPHDIIRGAGWDIMEKVLKSGFLVPPLIVNFKWKEKDQERQEIRFYPFVRKKNLKKYIANIKSRERLYKMFNYDLKDLVFYTLFQK
;
A
#
# COMPACT_ATOMS: atom_id res chain seq x y z
N MET A 1 5.69 -8.78 -22.99
CA MET A 1 4.79 -8.70 -21.81
C MET A 1 4.07 -7.35 -21.86
N LYS A 2 2.76 -7.34 -22.11
CA LYS A 2 1.95 -6.11 -22.08
C LYS A 2 2.05 -5.51 -20.68
N THR A 3 2.47 -4.26 -20.59
CA THR A 3 2.45 -3.47 -19.35
C THR A 3 1.01 -3.43 -18.86
N LEU A 4 0.64 -4.29 -17.90
CA LEU A 4 -0.61 -4.10 -17.19
C LEU A 4 -0.58 -2.67 -16.62
N ASN A 5 -1.65 -1.93 -16.85
CA ASN A 5 -1.76 -0.57 -16.34
C ASN A 5 -1.64 -0.64 -14.81
N ASN A 6 -0.56 -0.08 -14.24
CA ASN A 6 -0.29 -0.12 -12.79
C ASN A 6 -1.48 0.36 -11.95
N LYS A 7 -2.35 1.20 -12.54
CA LYS A 7 -3.60 1.63 -11.90
C LYS A 7 -4.59 0.47 -11.72
N VAL A 8 -4.86 -0.29 -12.78
CA VAL A 8 -5.77 -1.45 -12.74
C VAL A 8 -5.26 -2.48 -11.73
N MET A 9 -3.95 -2.73 -11.70
CA MET A 9 -3.35 -3.61 -10.69
C MET A 9 -3.51 -3.11 -9.25
N GLY A 10 -3.49 -1.79 -9.05
CA GLY A 10 -3.77 -1.17 -7.76
C GLY A 10 -5.21 -1.39 -7.35
N ASP A 11 -6.15 -0.99 -8.21
CA ASP A 11 -7.59 -1.10 -7.99
C ASP A 11 -8.01 -2.56 -7.72
N ASP A 12 -7.56 -3.52 -8.53
CA ASP A 12 -7.83 -4.95 -8.34
C ASP A 12 -7.25 -5.47 -7.03
N GLY A 13 -6.05 -5.02 -6.67
CA GLY A 13 -5.39 -5.43 -5.43
C GLY A 13 -6.05 -4.84 -4.18
N GLU A 14 -6.65 -3.65 -4.27
CA GLU A 14 -7.45 -3.06 -3.20
C GLU A 14 -8.73 -3.86 -2.95
N ILE A 15 -9.43 -4.24 -4.02
CA ILE A 15 -10.62 -5.12 -3.96
C ILE A 15 -10.25 -6.46 -3.34
N GLU A 16 -9.18 -7.09 -3.82
CA GLU A 16 -8.75 -8.41 -3.33
C GLU A 16 -8.39 -8.39 -1.85
N VAL A 17 -7.71 -7.34 -1.36
CA VAL A 17 -7.44 -7.17 0.08
C VAL A 17 -8.74 -7.01 0.85
N MET A 18 -9.68 -6.18 0.39
CA MET A 18 -10.97 -5.98 1.06
C MET A 18 -11.74 -7.31 1.22
N GLU A 19 -11.70 -8.18 0.20
CA GLU A 19 -12.40 -9.46 0.19
C GLU A 19 -11.72 -10.52 1.07
N LEU A 20 -10.40 -10.60 1.05
CA LEU A 20 -9.63 -11.64 1.75
C LEU A 20 -9.34 -11.32 3.22
N VAL A 21 -9.32 -10.04 3.59
CA VAL A 21 -8.82 -9.60 4.90
C VAL A 21 -9.94 -9.02 5.76
N LYS A 22 -10.03 -9.47 7.02
CA LYS A 22 -10.82 -8.80 8.06
C LYS A 22 -10.02 -7.67 8.71
N CYS A 23 -10.71 -6.69 9.27
CA CYS A 23 -10.05 -5.57 9.94
C CYS A 23 -9.06 -6.05 11.01
N PRO A 24 -7.77 -5.67 10.94
CA PRO A 24 -6.76 -6.15 11.88
C PRO A 24 -6.94 -5.60 13.31
N ASN A 25 -7.81 -4.59 13.50
CA ASN A 25 -8.11 -4.03 14.80
C ASN A 25 -9.31 -4.68 15.50
N CYS A 26 -10.39 -5.00 14.78
CA CYS A 26 -11.66 -5.46 15.39
C CYS A 26 -12.31 -6.66 14.69
N ASN A 27 -11.65 -7.24 13.68
CA ASN A 27 -12.08 -8.40 12.92
C ASN A 27 -13.42 -8.26 12.16
N LYS A 28 -13.94 -7.04 12.00
CA LYS A 28 -15.11 -6.74 11.15
C LYS A 28 -14.70 -6.47 9.71
N ASP A 29 -15.68 -6.45 8.82
CA ASP A 29 -15.47 -6.23 7.39
C ASP A 29 -14.86 -4.85 7.10
N LEU A 30 -14.07 -4.83 6.03
CA LEU A 30 -13.50 -3.63 5.43
C LEU A 30 -14.42 -3.14 4.29
N MET A 31 -14.25 -1.88 3.91
CA MET A 31 -14.83 -1.27 2.72
C MET A 31 -13.78 -0.41 2.03
N LEU A 32 -13.87 -0.33 0.70
CA LEU A 32 -13.08 0.61 -0.09
C LEU A 32 -13.52 2.05 0.17
N LEU A 33 -12.54 2.96 0.17
CA LEU A 33 -12.77 4.38 0.15
C LEU A 33 -12.92 4.88 -1.30
N PRO A 34 -13.53 6.06 -1.52
CA PRO A 34 -13.67 6.60 -2.88
C PRO A 34 -12.33 6.80 -3.57
N ASN A 35 -12.32 6.68 -4.90
CA ASN A 35 -11.13 6.94 -5.71
C ASN A 35 -10.52 8.32 -5.42
N GLY A 36 -9.22 8.34 -5.14
CA GLY A 36 -8.48 9.57 -4.84
C GLY A 36 -8.67 10.07 -3.40
N TYR A 37 -9.27 9.27 -2.51
CA TYR A 37 -9.27 9.58 -1.09
C TYR A 37 -7.83 9.74 -0.59
N PRO A 38 -7.48 10.85 0.08
CA PRO A 38 -6.09 11.09 0.46
C PRO A 38 -5.58 10.01 1.42
N LEU A 39 -4.50 9.34 1.01
CA LEU A 39 -3.65 8.46 1.84
C LEU A 39 -4.24 7.14 2.35
N TYR A 40 -5.53 6.90 2.20
CA TYR A 40 -6.18 5.67 2.65
C TYR A 40 -7.00 5.07 1.53
N ASP A 41 -6.93 3.76 1.40
CA ASP A 41 -7.62 3.01 0.34
C ASP A 41 -8.80 2.22 0.93
N ILE A 42 -8.72 1.84 2.22
CA ILE A 42 -9.78 1.10 2.93
C ILE A 42 -10.11 1.70 4.30
N GLN A 43 -11.34 1.41 4.75
CA GLN A 43 -11.83 1.69 6.09
C GLN A 43 -12.57 0.47 6.67
N CYS A 44 -12.46 0.23 7.98
CA CYS A 44 -13.30 -0.73 8.68
C CYS A 44 -14.72 -0.19 8.85
N LYS A 45 -15.72 -1.04 8.60
CA LYS A 45 -17.15 -0.69 8.75
C LYS A 45 -17.59 -0.46 10.21
N ALA A 46 -16.75 -0.78 11.20
CA ALA A 46 -17.12 -0.74 12.62
C ALA A 46 -16.24 0.18 13.48
N CYS A 47 -14.91 0.02 13.44
CA CYS A 47 -14.00 0.71 14.37
C CYS A 47 -13.26 1.92 13.79
N ASN A 48 -13.63 2.36 12.58
CA ASN A 48 -13.00 3.48 11.88
C ASN A 48 -11.48 3.33 11.60
N PHE A 49 -10.94 2.11 11.74
CA PHE A 49 -9.60 1.76 11.29
C PHE A 49 -9.46 2.07 9.79
N ARG A 50 -8.35 2.67 9.38
CA ARG A 50 -8.03 2.97 7.99
C ARG A 50 -6.60 2.55 7.68
N ALA A 51 -6.36 2.12 6.46
CA ALA A 51 -5.03 1.78 5.98
C ALA A 51 -4.86 2.14 4.50
N GLN A 52 -3.61 2.33 4.11
CA GLN A 52 -3.21 2.35 2.71
C GLN A 52 -2.90 0.93 2.23
N ILE A 53 -3.20 0.63 0.98
CA ILE A 53 -2.88 -0.62 0.30
C ILE A 53 -1.82 -0.38 -0.77
N LYS A 54 -0.89 -1.32 -0.90
CA LYS A 54 0.02 -1.41 -2.05
C LYS A 54 0.11 -2.86 -2.52
N THR A 55 0.03 -3.06 -3.82
CA THR A 55 0.06 -4.39 -4.44
C THR A 55 1.32 -4.55 -5.27
N ASN A 56 2.10 -5.59 -4.98
CA ASN A 56 3.35 -5.91 -5.68
C ASN A 56 3.32 -7.34 -6.23
N ASN A 57 3.49 -7.49 -7.54
CA ASN A 57 3.53 -8.81 -8.22
C ASN A 57 4.91 -9.48 -8.14
N ILE A 58 5.57 -9.39 -6.99
CA ILE A 58 6.85 -10.03 -6.71
C ILE A 58 6.84 -10.57 -5.27
N LYS A 59 7.80 -11.44 -4.96
CA LYS A 59 8.01 -11.94 -3.60
C LYS A 59 8.16 -10.79 -2.59
N PRO A 60 7.84 -11.02 -1.31
CA PRO A 60 8.00 -10.01 -0.27
C PRO A 60 9.41 -9.41 -0.23
N HIS A 61 9.47 -8.09 -0.11
CA HIS A 61 10.70 -7.28 -0.08
C HIS A 61 10.44 -5.98 0.66
N ASP A 62 11.52 -5.27 1.00
CA ASP A 62 11.46 -4.15 1.95
C ASP A 62 11.10 -2.80 1.31
N ILE A 63 11.31 -2.63 0.00
CA ILE A 63 11.14 -1.33 -0.65
C ILE A 63 9.85 -1.30 -1.46
N ILE A 64 8.82 -0.65 -0.94
CA ILE A 64 7.51 -0.55 -1.60
C ILE A 64 7.33 0.83 -2.20
N ARG A 65 6.88 0.89 -3.46
CA ARG A 65 6.62 2.17 -4.13
C ARG A 65 5.47 2.90 -3.45
N GLY A 66 5.71 4.16 -3.09
CA GLY A 66 4.70 5.06 -2.56
C GLY A 66 4.03 5.89 -3.66
N ALA A 67 3.39 6.98 -3.24
CA ALA A 67 2.69 7.90 -4.11
C ALA A 67 3.47 9.24 -4.26
N GLY A 68 2.78 10.27 -4.76
CA GLY A 68 3.33 11.64 -4.79
C GLY A 68 3.67 12.14 -3.39
N TRP A 69 4.83 12.80 -3.26
CA TRP A 69 5.33 13.31 -1.98
C TRP A 69 4.49 14.46 -1.44
N ASP A 70 3.89 15.29 -2.30
CA ASP A 70 3.26 16.54 -1.87
C ASP A 70 2.06 16.34 -0.93
N ILE A 71 1.24 15.31 -1.17
CA ILE A 71 0.10 14.99 -0.29
C ILE A 71 0.62 14.46 1.06
N MET A 72 1.58 13.53 1.01
CA MET A 72 2.20 12.96 2.21
C MET A 72 2.86 14.04 3.06
N GLU A 73 3.56 14.99 2.43
CA GLU A 73 4.22 16.08 3.13
C GLU A 73 3.23 16.99 3.86
N LYS A 74 2.11 17.34 3.22
CA LYS A 74 1.05 18.15 3.84
C LYS A 74 0.49 17.45 5.08
N VAL A 75 0.18 16.16 4.97
CA VAL A 75 -0.35 15.39 6.09
C VAL A 75 0.64 15.31 7.26
N LEU A 76 1.91 15.05 6.98
CA LEU A 76 2.95 15.01 8.01
C LEU A 76 3.20 16.38 8.65
N LYS A 77 3.10 17.47 7.88
CA LYS A 77 3.22 18.85 8.41
C LYS A 77 2.03 19.23 9.30
N SER A 78 0.86 18.65 9.05
CA SER A 78 -0.34 18.81 9.90
C SER A 78 -0.33 17.95 11.18
N GLY A 79 0.77 17.26 11.48
CA GLY A 79 0.94 16.47 12.71
C GLY A 79 0.33 15.06 12.66
N PHE A 80 -0.22 14.64 11.53
CA PHE A 80 -0.72 13.28 11.37
C PHE A 80 0.42 12.27 11.24
N LEU A 81 0.19 11.06 11.74
CA LEU A 81 1.08 9.92 11.54
C LEU A 81 1.02 9.44 10.08
N VAL A 82 2.06 8.71 9.66
CA VAL A 82 1.99 7.96 8.41
C VAL A 82 0.86 6.93 8.56
N PRO A 83 -0.03 6.79 7.56
CA PRO A 83 -1.06 5.75 7.56
C PRO A 83 -0.47 4.35 7.83
N PRO A 84 -1.21 3.49 8.54
CA PRO A 84 -0.92 2.06 8.53
C PRO A 84 -0.91 1.53 7.09
N LEU A 85 -0.03 0.58 6.80
CA LEU A 85 0.18 0.08 5.45
C LEU A 85 -0.15 -1.41 5.38
N ILE A 86 -0.96 -1.80 4.39
CA ILE A 86 -1.18 -3.17 3.99
C ILE A 86 -0.47 -3.38 2.65
N VAL A 87 0.31 -4.44 2.53
CA VAL A 87 1.01 -4.80 1.29
C VAL A 87 0.57 -6.18 0.83
N ASN A 88 0.01 -6.23 -0.37
CA ASN A 88 -0.43 -7.46 -1.04
C ASN A 88 0.68 -7.93 -1.99
N PHE A 89 1.41 -8.98 -1.61
CA PHE A 89 2.44 -9.60 -2.44
C PHE A 89 1.85 -10.77 -3.21
N LYS A 90 2.08 -10.83 -4.52
CA LYS A 90 1.65 -11.91 -5.40
C LYS A 90 2.82 -12.37 -6.25
N TRP A 91 3.10 -13.67 -6.31
CA TRP A 91 4.19 -14.17 -7.16
C TRP A 91 3.91 -15.59 -7.62
N LYS A 92 4.63 -16.02 -8.65
CA LYS A 92 4.62 -17.42 -9.11
C LYS A 92 5.87 -18.13 -8.63
N GLU A 93 5.71 -19.35 -8.14
CA GLU A 93 6.80 -20.22 -7.71
C GLU A 93 6.54 -21.65 -8.17
N LYS A 94 7.37 -22.17 -9.09
CA LYS A 94 7.24 -23.53 -9.64
C LYS A 94 5.80 -23.86 -10.08
N ASP A 95 5.22 -22.96 -10.88
CA ASP A 95 3.83 -23.00 -11.40
C ASP A 95 2.71 -22.86 -10.36
N GLN A 96 3.04 -22.59 -9.09
CA GLN A 96 2.05 -22.27 -8.06
C GLN A 96 1.94 -20.75 -7.90
N GLU A 97 0.70 -20.26 -7.90
CA GLU A 97 0.39 -18.89 -7.48
C GLU A 97 0.54 -18.79 -5.97
N ARG A 98 1.29 -17.79 -5.51
CA ARG A 98 1.52 -17.50 -4.11
C ARG A 98 1.07 -16.10 -3.78
N GLN A 99 0.54 -15.93 -2.58
CA GLN A 99 0.09 -14.64 -2.10
C GLN A 99 0.36 -14.49 -0.61
N GLU A 100 0.81 -13.31 -0.23
CA GLU A 100 1.01 -12.93 1.18
C GLU A 100 0.56 -11.48 1.38
N ILE A 101 -0.38 -11.27 2.30
CA ILE A 101 -0.84 -9.92 2.67
C ILE A 101 -0.27 -9.58 4.03
N ARG A 102 0.60 -8.56 4.08
CA ARG A 102 1.23 -8.07 5.31
C ARG A 102 0.61 -6.77 5.77
N PHE A 103 0.49 -6.59 7.08
CA PHE A 103 0.03 -5.36 7.72
C PHE A 103 1.11 -4.77 8.61
N TYR A 104 1.51 -3.55 8.28
CA TYR A 104 2.46 -2.72 9.03
C TYR A 104 1.65 -1.68 9.81
N PRO A 105 1.41 -1.90 11.12
CA PRO A 105 0.56 -1.03 11.93
C PRO A 105 1.16 0.37 12.12
N PHE A 106 2.48 0.49 12.05
CA PHE A 106 3.17 1.73 12.33
C PHE A 106 4.37 1.93 11.40
N VAL A 107 4.21 2.86 10.45
CA VAL A 107 5.28 3.30 9.55
C VAL A 107 5.81 4.63 10.06
N ARG A 108 7.12 4.73 10.30
CA ARG A 108 7.72 5.99 10.79
C ARG A 108 8.08 6.89 9.62
N LYS A 109 8.12 8.21 9.85
CA LYS A 109 8.54 9.18 8.83
C LYS A 109 9.93 8.87 8.22
N LYS A 110 10.86 8.33 9.02
CA LYS A 110 12.21 7.93 8.54
C LYS A 110 12.20 6.78 7.51
N ASN A 111 11.10 6.03 7.45
CA ASN A 111 10.86 4.96 6.49
C ASN A 111 10.34 5.48 5.14
N LEU A 112 10.11 6.79 4.99
CA LEU A 112 9.74 7.41 3.73
C LEU A 112 10.98 7.95 3.00
N LYS A 113 11.38 7.30 1.92
CA LYS A 113 12.55 7.68 1.10
C LYS A 113 12.11 8.48 -0.11
N LYS A 114 12.29 9.80 -0.06
CA LYS A 114 11.93 10.70 -1.16
C LYS A 114 12.85 10.48 -2.36
N TYR A 115 12.30 10.60 -3.56
CA TYR A 115 13.06 10.62 -4.80
C TYR A 115 12.34 11.45 -5.87
N ILE A 116 13.05 11.80 -6.93
CA ILE A 116 12.48 12.47 -8.09
C ILE A 116 12.32 11.43 -9.20
N ALA A 117 11.09 11.22 -9.65
CA ALA A 117 10.78 10.36 -10.79
C ALA A 117 10.73 11.20 -12.07
N ASN A 118 11.46 10.78 -13.10
CA ASN A 118 11.30 11.33 -14.44
C ASN A 118 10.25 10.51 -15.19
N ILE A 119 9.04 11.07 -15.35
CA ILE A 119 7.95 10.40 -16.06
C ILE A 119 7.94 10.87 -17.50
N LYS A 120 8.56 10.05 -18.38
CA LYS A 120 8.75 10.33 -19.81
C LYS A 120 7.45 10.69 -20.56
N SER A 121 6.31 10.15 -20.15
CA SER A 121 5.03 10.41 -20.83
C SER A 121 4.49 11.82 -20.66
N ARG A 122 5.05 12.63 -19.74
CA ARG A 122 4.60 14.00 -19.46
C ARG A 122 5.73 15.02 -19.38
N GLU A 123 6.98 14.62 -19.65
CA GLU A 123 8.19 15.45 -19.51
C GLU A 123 8.24 16.26 -18.19
N ARG A 124 7.80 15.63 -17.10
CA ARG A 124 7.70 16.28 -15.79
C ARG A 124 8.44 15.48 -14.72
N LEU A 125 9.14 16.21 -13.87
CA LEU A 125 9.76 15.71 -12.66
C LEU A 125 8.69 15.63 -11.55
N TYR A 126 8.47 14.43 -11.03
CA TYR A 126 7.52 14.20 -9.94
C TYR A 126 8.27 13.87 -8.65
N LYS A 127 7.95 14.58 -7.57
CA LYS A 127 8.42 14.23 -6.23
C LYS A 127 7.62 13.04 -5.74
N MET A 128 8.29 11.93 -5.50
CA MET A 128 7.68 10.67 -5.04
C MET A 128 8.39 10.19 -3.78
N PHE A 129 7.91 9.09 -3.20
CA PHE A 129 8.61 8.41 -2.12
C PHE A 129 8.45 6.90 -2.22
N ASN A 130 9.36 6.16 -1.58
CA ASN A 130 9.22 4.74 -1.30
C ASN A 130 9.07 4.53 0.20
N TYR A 131 8.34 3.48 0.57
CA TYR A 131 8.38 2.89 1.89
C TYR A 131 9.60 1.98 2.02
N ASP A 132 10.34 2.12 3.10
CA ASP A 132 11.45 1.27 3.51
C ASP A 132 11.02 0.47 4.75
N LEU A 133 10.75 -0.82 4.57
CA LEU A 133 10.09 -1.69 5.53
C LEU A 133 11.04 -2.60 6.32
N LYS A 134 12.34 -2.54 6.05
CA LYS A 134 13.37 -3.49 6.51
C LYS A 134 13.32 -3.82 8.02
N ASP A 135 13.02 -2.82 8.85
CA ASP A 135 13.00 -2.94 10.32
C ASP A 135 11.62 -2.64 10.92
N LEU A 136 10.55 -2.84 10.15
CA LEU A 136 9.18 -2.66 10.63
C LEU A 136 8.54 -3.99 10.99
N VAL A 137 7.88 -4.01 12.14
CA VAL A 137 7.05 -5.14 12.55
C VAL A 137 5.82 -5.19 11.64
N PHE A 138 5.45 -6.40 11.22
CA PHE A 138 4.22 -6.65 10.48
C PHE A 138 3.48 -7.87 11.02
N TYR A 139 2.20 -7.92 10.69
CA TYR A 139 1.34 -9.10 10.88
C TYR A 139 0.98 -9.66 9.51
N THR A 140 1.05 -10.99 9.36
CA THR A 140 0.51 -11.65 8.17
C THR A 140 -1.01 -11.75 8.33
N LEU A 141 -1.75 -11.11 7.43
CA LEU A 141 -3.22 -11.12 7.44
C LEU A 141 -3.81 -12.22 6.55
N PHE A 142 -3.06 -12.67 5.54
CA PHE A 142 -3.45 -13.74 4.62
C PHE A 142 -2.22 -14.37 3.98
N GLN A 143 -2.26 -15.69 3.74
CA GLN A 143 -1.19 -16.41 3.06
C GLN A 143 -1.72 -17.66 2.32
N LYS A 144 -1.27 -17.88 1.09
CA LYS A 144 -1.43 -19.14 0.33
C LYS A 144 -0.24 -19.40 -0.59
#